data_AF-A0A554JNJ0-F1
#
_entry.id   AF-A0A554JNJ0-F1
#
_cell.length_a   1.000
_cell.length_b   1.000
_cell.length_c   1.000
_cell.angle_alpha   90.00
_cell.angle_beta   90.00
_cell.angle_gamma   90.00
#
_symmetry.space_group_name_H-M   'P 1'
#
loop_
_entity.id
_entity.type
_entity.pdbx_description
1 polymer ?
#
loop_
_entity_poly.entity_id
_entity_poly.type
_entity_poly.pdbx_seq_one_letter_code
_entity_poly.pdbx_strand_id
1 'polypeptide(L)'
;MTFEGDGSDSVPLRREIPHYHGDGVRVLFVVSAIVLIVAQSTGAELPLSTLGTVVSAVMLVIAAGITNPMQYEIHWANALIAIAGTLLFGTTAVSNYRAGMSFFDPSFVYVEALALLSLIALYFTTRTIRGITQRPHIF
;
A
#
# COMPACT_ATOMS: atom_id res chain seq x y z
N MET A 1 15.58 53.12 -18.29
CA MET A 1 14.59 52.09 -17.91
C MET A 1 15.39 50.91 -17.39
N THR A 2 15.53 50.82 -16.08
CA THR A 2 16.22 49.72 -15.39
C THR A 2 15.21 48.61 -15.15
N PHE A 3 15.48 47.42 -15.67
CA PHE A 3 14.72 46.22 -15.33
C PHE A 3 15.26 45.71 -13.98
N GLU A 4 14.46 45.89 -12.94
CA GLU A 4 14.72 45.36 -11.61
C GLU A 4 14.18 43.92 -11.58
N GLY A 5 15.08 42.96 -11.74
CA GLY A 5 14.76 41.55 -11.57
C GLY A 5 14.66 41.22 -10.08
N ASP A 6 13.45 41.28 -9.53
CA ASP A 6 13.13 40.74 -8.21
C ASP A 6 13.09 39.21 -8.28
N GLY A 7 14.27 38.60 -8.22
CA GLY A 7 14.48 37.16 -8.17
C GLY A 7 14.26 36.58 -6.77
N SER A 8 13.16 36.94 -6.10
CA SER A 8 12.81 36.44 -4.76
C SER A 8 11.52 35.62 -4.72
N ASP A 9 11.19 34.93 -5.81
CA ASP A 9 10.30 33.76 -5.77
C ASP A 9 11.01 32.62 -5.01
N SER A 10 11.08 32.76 -3.68
CA SER A 10 11.50 31.70 -2.78
C SER A 10 10.50 30.56 -2.94
N VAL A 11 10.87 29.56 -3.76
CA VAL A 11 10.15 28.29 -3.85
C VAL A 11 9.90 27.82 -2.42
N PRO A 12 8.65 27.64 -1.97
CA PRO A 12 8.38 27.28 -0.59
C PRO A 12 9.13 25.98 -0.31
N LEU A 13 10.01 26.02 0.70
CA LEU A 13 10.79 24.87 1.13
C LEU A 13 9.81 23.71 1.38
N ARG A 14 9.86 22.68 0.52
CA ARG A 14 9.01 21.52 0.63
C ARG A 14 9.26 20.97 2.03
N ARG A 15 8.28 21.09 2.92
CA ARG A 15 8.40 20.60 4.30
C ARG A 15 8.41 19.09 4.25
N GLU A 16 9.57 18.51 3.99
CA GLU A 16 9.76 17.08 3.96
C GLU A 16 9.30 16.53 5.29
N ILE A 17 8.44 15.51 5.25
CA ILE A 17 8.02 14.81 6.45
C ILE A 17 9.10 13.78 6.74
N PRO A 18 9.97 13.96 7.77
CA PRO A 18 10.95 12.94 8.10
C PRO A 18 10.19 11.65 8.37
N HIS A 19 10.58 10.57 7.70
CA HIS A 19 9.95 9.25 7.78
C HIS A 19 8.60 9.07 7.07
N TYR A 20 8.29 9.87 6.05
CA TYR A 20 7.21 9.56 5.12
C TYR A 20 7.57 8.36 4.22
N HIS A 21 6.77 7.29 4.29
CA HIS A 21 6.90 6.12 3.41
C HIS A 21 5.65 5.91 2.54
N GLY A 22 4.80 6.92 2.43
CA GLY A 22 3.54 6.82 1.67
C GLY A 22 3.77 6.53 0.19
N ASP A 23 4.86 7.03 -0.42
CA ASP A 23 5.21 6.67 -1.80
C ASP A 23 5.48 5.17 -1.98
N GLY A 24 6.12 4.53 -1.00
CA GLY A 24 6.29 3.08 -1.00
C GLY A 24 4.96 2.34 -0.89
N VAL A 25 4.06 2.80 -0.02
CA VAL A 25 2.72 2.21 0.14
C VAL A 25 1.90 2.32 -1.15
N ARG A 26 2.00 3.45 -1.86
CA ARG A 26 1.32 3.66 -3.15
C ARG A 26 1.74 2.62 -4.17
N VAL A 27 3.04 2.43 -4.34
CA VAL A 27 3.58 1.42 -5.26
C VAL A 27 3.13 0.03 -4.84
N LEU A 28 3.22 -0.31 -3.56
CA LEU A 28 2.80 -1.63 -3.05
C LEU A 28 1.30 -1.89 -3.32
N PHE A 29 0.43 -0.92 -3.11
CA PHE A 29 -1.00 -1.07 -3.38
C PHE A 29 -1.31 -1.23 -4.88
N VAL A 30 -0.64 -0.46 -5.74
CA VAL A 30 -0.79 -0.62 -7.20
C VAL A 30 -0.29 -1.99 -7.65
N VAL A 31 0.88 -2.42 -7.17
CA VAL A 31 1.43 -3.74 -7.49
C VAL A 31 0.49 -4.86 -6.99
N SER A 32 0.00 -4.76 -5.76
CA SER A 32 -0.98 -5.73 -5.22
C SER A 32 -2.26 -5.79 -6.06
N ALA A 33 -2.77 -4.64 -6.53
CA ALA A 33 -3.95 -4.61 -7.40
C ALA A 33 -3.68 -5.31 -8.74
N ILE A 34 -2.50 -5.10 -9.34
CA ILE A 34 -2.09 -5.81 -10.56
C ILE A 34 -1.99 -7.31 -10.31
N VAL A 35 -1.34 -7.72 -9.22
CA VAL A 35 -1.17 -9.12 -8.84
C VAL A 35 -2.54 -9.80 -8.64
N LEU A 36 -3.50 -9.14 -7.98
CA LEU A 36 -4.87 -9.65 -7.82
C LEU A 36 -5.54 -9.95 -9.16
N ILE A 37 -5.49 -9.00 -10.10
CA ILE A 37 -6.14 -9.14 -11.41
C ILE A 37 -5.46 -10.24 -12.24
N VAL A 38 -4.12 -10.29 -12.23
CA VAL A 38 -3.36 -11.33 -12.93
C VAL A 38 -3.66 -12.70 -12.35
N ALA A 39 -3.62 -12.86 -11.02
CA ALA A 39 -3.90 -14.12 -10.35
C ALA A 39 -5.28 -14.68 -10.74
N GLN A 40 -6.32 -13.85 -10.62
CA GLN A 40 -7.68 -14.24 -11.02
C GLN A 40 -7.77 -14.60 -12.51
N SER A 41 -7.09 -13.87 -13.38
CA SER A 41 -7.10 -14.10 -14.83
C SER A 41 -6.38 -15.39 -15.22
N THR A 42 -5.38 -15.82 -14.46
CA THR A 42 -4.67 -17.09 -14.66
C THR A 42 -5.41 -18.31 -14.09
N GLY A 43 -6.54 -18.10 -13.41
CA GLY A 43 -7.31 -19.16 -12.77
C GLY A 43 -6.80 -19.59 -11.40
N ALA A 44 -5.96 -18.77 -10.76
CA ALA A 44 -5.49 -19.04 -9.41
C ALA A 44 -6.64 -18.98 -8.39
N GLU A 45 -6.63 -19.88 -7.41
CA GLU A 45 -7.63 -19.90 -6.34
C GLU A 45 -7.29 -18.84 -5.29
N LEU A 46 -7.98 -17.70 -5.38
CA LEU A 46 -7.89 -16.63 -4.39
C LEU A 46 -8.98 -16.79 -3.31
N PRO A 47 -8.76 -16.30 -2.08
CA PRO A 47 -9.78 -16.26 -1.02
C PRO A 47 -10.82 -15.14 -1.25
N LEU A 48 -11.14 -14.86 -2.51
CA LEU A 48 -12.05 -13.81 -2.96
C LEU A 48 -12.86 -14.33 -4.16
N SER A 49 -14.12 -13.92 -4.27
CA SER A 49 -14.90 -14.11 -5.50
C SER A 49 -14.34 -13.21 -6.61
N THR A 50 -14.65 -13.51 -7.88
CA THR A 50 -14.23 -12.66 -9.02
C THR A 50 -14.62 -11.19 -8.82
N LEU A 51 -15.85 -10.93 -8.34
CA LEU A 51 -16.30 -9.58 -8.03
C LEU A 51 -15.50 -8.98 -6.86
N GLY A 52 -15.28 -9.77 -5.80
CA GLY A 52 -14.45 -9.38 -4.66
C GLY A 52 -13.05 -8.96 -5.09
N THR A 53 -12.40 -9.73 -5.96
CA THR A 53 -11.07 -9.43 -6.48
C THR A 53 -11.03 -8.10 -7.23
N VAL A 54 -12.00 -7.84 -8.12
CA VAL A 54 -12.08 -6.58 -8.87
C VAL A 54 -12.32 -5.41 -7.93
N VAL A 55 -13.25 -5.53 -6.98
CA VAL A 55 -13.54 -4.49 -5.99
C VAL A 55 -12.30 -4.20 -5.12
N SER A 56 -11.61 -5.23 -4.64
CA SER A 56 -10.36 -5.08 -3.87
C SER A 56 -9.27 -4.39 -4.68
N ALA A 57 -9.08 -4.74 -5.95
CA ALA A 57 -8.12 -4.10 -6.83
C ALA A 57 -8.43 -2.60 -7.03
N VAL A 58 -9.70 -2.25 -7.30
CA VAL A 58 -10.15 -0.85 -7.41
C VAL A 58 -9.91 -0.10 -6.11
N MET A 59 -10.29 -0.69 -4.97
CA MET A 59 -10.05 -0.09 -3.64
C MET A 59 -8.57 0.20 -3.38
N LEU A 60 -7.67 -0.74 -3.72
CA LEU A 60 -6.24 -0.55 -3.58
C LEU A 60 -5.69 0.58 -4.47
N VAL A 61 -6.13 0.65 -5.72
CA VAL A 61 -5.70 1.72 -6.65
C VAL A 61 -6.22 3.08 -6.21
N ILE A 62 -7.47 3.17 -5.75
CA ILE A 62 -8.03 4.41 -5.18
C ILE A 62 -7.22 4.84 -3.96
N ALA A 63 -6.98 3.93 -3.01
CA ALA A 63 -6.17 4.20 -1.83
C ALA A 63 -4.76 4.69 -2.21
N ALA A 64 -4.12 4.07 -3.19
CA ALA A 64 -2.83 4.53 -3.72
C ALA A 64 -2.88 5.92 -4.38
N GLY A 65 -3.97 6.24 -5.09
CA GLY A 65 -4.17 7.53 -5.75
C GLY A 65 -4.36 8.68 -4.77
N ILE A 66 -5.12 8.46 -3.69
CA ILE A 66 -5.43 9.49 -2.70
C ILE A 66 -4.38 9.62 -1.59
N THR A 67 -3.45 8.65 -1.47
CA THR A 67 -2.37 8.70 -0.47
C THR A 67 -1.48 9.93 -0.70
N ASN A 68 -1.48 10.84 0.26
CA ASN A 68 -0.74 12.12 0.21
C ASN A 68 -0.17 12.44 1.61
N PRO A 69 1.07 12.93 1.73
CA PRO A 69 1.65 13.35 3.01
C PRO A 69 0.81 14.36 3.82
N MET A 70 -0.06 15.14 3.17
CA MET A 70 -0.85 16.18 3.86
C MET A 70 -2.06 15.64 4.64
N GLN A 71 -2.55 14.43 4.32
CA GLN A 71 -3.76 13.88 4.90
C GLN A 71 -3.42 12.80 5.92
N TYR A 72 -3.42 13.12 7.21
CA TYR A 72 -3.07 12.15 8.26
C TYR A 72 -4.00 10.93 8.28
N GLU A 73 -5.30 11.14 8.08
CA GLU A 73 -6.33 10.10 8.14
C GLU A 73 -6.14 9.01 7.08
N ILE A 74 -5.61 9.36 5.90
CA ILE A 74 -5.42 8.38 4.83
C ILE A 74 -4.39 7.32 5.21
N HIS A 75 -3.41 7.66 6.05
CA HIS A 75 -2.40 6.72 6.50
C HIS A 75 -3.00 5.65 7.42
N TRP A 76 -3.99 6.00 8.24
CA TRP A 76 -4.75 5.05 9.04
C TRP A 76 -5.65 4.15 8.19
N ALA A 77 -6.33 4.71 7.19
CA ALA A 77 -7.11 3.92 6.24
C ALA A 77 -6.24 2.91 5.49
N ASN A 78 -5.06 3.34 5.01
CA ASN A 78 -4.09 2.45 4.36
C ASN A 78 -3.59 1.35 5.32
N ALA A 79 -3.35 1.68 6.59
CA ALA A 79 -2.96 0.67 7.58
C ALA A 79 -4.08 -0.37 7.76
N LEU A 80 -5.35 0.05 7.83
CA LEU A 80 -6.48 -0.87 7.94
C LEU A 80 -6.61 -1.79 6.71
N ILE A 81 -6.46 -1.24 5.50
CA ILE A 81 -6.44 -2.01 4.26
C ILE A 81 -5.28 -3.02 4.26
N ALA A 82 -4.09 -2.60 4.67
CA ALA A 82 -2.92 -3.47 4.75
C ALA A 82 -3.07 -4.58 5.81
N ILE A 83 -3.68 -4.28 6.97
CA ILE A 83 -4.06 -5.28 7.98
C ILE A 83 -5.03 -6.29 7.39
N ALA A 84 -6.11 -5.82 6.74
CA ALA A 84 -7.11 -6.69 6.14
C ALA A 84 -6.49 -7.62 5.09
N GLY A 85 -5.63 -7.07 4.21
CA GLY A 85 -4.88 -7.87 3.23
C GLY A 85 -3.94 -8.88 3.88
N THR A 86 -3.20 -8.48 4.91
CA THR A 86 -2.27 -9.35 5.63
C THR A 86 -3.00 -10.51 6.30
N LEU A 87 -4.12 -10.24 6.96
CA LEU A 87 -4.91 -11.27 7.62
C LEU A 87 -5.55 -12.21 6.60
N LEU A 88 -6.16 -11.67 5.55
CA LEU A 88 -6.82 -12.47 4.52
C LEU A 88 -5.81 -13.35 3.78
N PHE A 89 -4.84 -12.75 3.10
CA PHE A 89 -3.89 -13.50 2.28
C PHE A 89 -2.87 -14.26 3.12
N GLY A 90 -2.42 -13.72 4.26
CA GLY A 90 -1.45 -14.40 5.11
C GLY A 90 -2.01 -15.66 5.78
N THR A 91 -3.27 -15.64 6.23
CA THR A 91 -3.89 -16.85 6.78
C THR A 91 -4.14 -17.90 5.70
N THR A 92 -4.59 -17.48 4.50
CA THR A 92 -4.74 -18.39 3.35
C THR A 92 -3.41 -18.98 2.91
N ALA A 93 -2.34 -18.17 2.84
CA ALA A 93 -1.00 -18.63 2.47
C ALA A 93 -0.48 -19.71 3.42
N VAL A 94 -0.58 -19.47 4.73
CA VAL A 94 -0.22 -20.46 5.76
C VAL A 94 -1.08 -21.70 5.65
N SER A 95 -2.38 -21.56 5.34
CA SER A 95 -3.26 -22.71 5.15
C SER A 95 -2.87 -23.54 3.93
N ASN A 96 -2.56 -22.90 2.80
CA ASN A 96 -2.11 -23.58 1.57
C ASN A 96 -0.81 -24.33 1.80
N TYR A 97 0.15 -23.70 2.50
CA TYR A 97 1.40 -24.34 2.89
C TYR A 97 1.15 -25.60 3.75
N ARG A 98 0.29 -25.48 4.76
CA ARG A 98 -0.05 -26.60 5.66
C ARG A 98 -0.84 -27.72 4.97
N ALA A 99 -1.60 -27.39 3.93
CA ALA A 99 -2.30 -28.37 3.10
C ALA A 99 -1.37 -29.14 2.14
N GLY A 100 -0.07 -28.81 2.10
CA GLY A 100 0.89 -29.47 1.24
C GLY A 100 0.81 -29.02 -0.22
N MET A 101 0.23 -27.84 -0.48
CA MET A 101 0.21 -27.25 -1.82
C MET A 101 1.65 -27.06 -2.32
N SER A 102 1.88 -27.38 -3.59
CA SER A 102 3.20 -27.22 -4.20
C SER A 102 3.61 -25.74 -4.24
N PHE A 103 4.89 -25.46 -4.01
CA PHE A 103 5.44 -24.11 -4.17
C PHE A 103 5.32 -23.55 -5.59
N PHE A 104 5.12 -24.42 -6.59
CA PHE A 104 4.92 -24.03 -7.99
C PHE A 104 3.45 -23.91 -8.39
N ASP A 105 2.52 -24.15 -7.47
CA ASP A 105 1.10 -23.90 -7.72
C ASP A 105 0.88 -22.38 -7.86
N PRO A 106 0.26 -21.90 -8.96
CA PRO A 106 -0.01 -20.49 -9.14
C PRO A 106 -0.77 -19.87 -7.96
N SER A 107 -1.74 -20.60 -7.39
CA SER A 107 -2.55 -20.14 -6.26
C SER A 107 -1.69 -19.91 -5.03
N PHE A 108 -0.75 -20.81 -4.74
CA PHE A 108 0.22 -20.62 -3.67
C PHE A 108 1.05 -19.36 -3.89
N VAL A 109 1.68 -19.24 -5.07
CA VAL A 109 2.60 -18.14 -5.38
C VAL A 109 1.90 -16.77 -5.30
N TYR A 110 0.70 -16.64 -5.87
CA TYR A 110 -0.02 -15.36 -5.86
C TYR A 110 -0.52 -14.99 -4.47
N VAL A 111 -1.07 -15.94 -3.71
CA VAL A 111 -1.56 -15.67 -2.35
C VAL A 111 -0.39 -15.32 -1.43
N GLU A 112 0.73 -16.03 -1.51
CA GLU A 112 1.95 -15.72 -0.75
C GLU A 112 2.50 -14.34 -1.13
N ALA A 113 2.58 -14.01 -2.43
CA ALA A 113 3.04 -12.69 -2.88
C ALA A 113 2.15 -11.56 -2.35
N LEU A 114 0.83 -11.71 -2.39
CA LEU A 114 -0.13 -10.74 -1.84
C LEU A 114 -0.01 -10.60 -0.32
N ALA A 115 0.20 -11.71 0.39
CA ALA A 115 0.46 -11.70 1.83
C ALA A 115 1.72 -10.87 2.15
N LEU A 116 2.83 -11.12 1.46
CA LEU A 116 4.08 -10.37 1.67
C LEU A 116 3.95 -8.90 1.29
N LEU A 117 3.35 -8.57 0.15
CA LEU A 117 3.13 -7.19 -0.27
C LEU A 117 2.27 -6.43 0.75
N SER A 118 1.20 -7.04 1.24
CA SER A 118 0.33 -6.44 2.25
C SER A 118 1.03 -6.26 3.60
N LEU A 119 1.87 -7.21 4.02
CA LEU A 119 2.67 -7.10 5.25
C LEU A 119 3.73 -5.99 5.16
N ILE A 120 4.40 -5.84 4.01
CA ILE A 120 5.35 -4.74 3.78
C ILE A 120 4.60 -3.40 3.76
N ALA A 121 3.43 -3.34 3.13
CA ALA A 121 2.60 -2.14 3.15
C ALA A 121 2.17 -1.77 4.58
N LEU A 122 1.84 -2.76 5.41
CA LEU A 122 1.54 -2.57 6.83
C LEU A 122 2.74 -1.99 7.59
N TYR A 123 3.94 -2.50 7.33
CA TYR A 123 5.16 -1.96 7.93
C TYR A 123 5.42 -0.49 7.53
N PHE A 124 5.28 -0.14 6.26
CA PHE A 124 5.50 1.25 5.81
C PHE A 124 4.40 2.21 6.26
N THR A 125 3.14 1.79 6.28
CA THR A 125 2.04 2.61 6.80
C THR A 125 2.24 2.88 8.30
N THR A 126 2.55 1.87 9.11
CA THR A 126 2.81 2.05 10.54
C THR A 126 4.04 2.91 10.81
N ARG A 127 5.11 2.77 10.03
CA ARG A 127 6.30 3.66 10.11
C ARG A 127 5.95 5.11 9.79
N THR A 128 5.08 5.34 8.80
CA THR A 128 4.60 6.69 8.43
C THR A 128 3.74 7.28 9.53
N ILE A 129 2.77 6.52 10.07
CA ILE A 129 1.92 6.95 11.19
C ILE A 129 2.79 7.33 12.39
N ARG A 130 3.74 6.47 12.77
CA ARG A 130 4.68 6.75 13.86
C ARG A 130 5.50 8.02 13.60
N GLY A 131 5.99 8.20 12.38
CA GLY A 131 6.73 9.40 11.98
C GLY A 131 5.91 10.69 12.09
N ILE A 132 4.61 10.62 11.80
CA ILE A 132 3.70 11.76 11.92
C ILE A 132 3.34 12.03 13.39
N THR A 133 3.05 11.00 14.19
CA THR A 133 2.66 11.15 15.60
C THR A 133 3.80 11.57 16.52
N GLN A 134 5.04 11.18 16.22
CA GLN A 134 6.22 11.54 17.01
C GLN A 134 6.75 12.96 16.72
N ARG A 135 6.12 13.72 15.82
CA ARG A 135 6.47 15.13 15.65
C ARG A 135 6.04 15.89 16.90
N PRO A 136 6.97 16.54 17.63
CA PRO A 136 6.55 17.42 18.70
C PRO A 136 5.69 18.50 18.07
N HIS A 137 4.45 18.62 18.54
CA HIS A 137 3.67 19.83 18.41
C HIS A 137 4.43 20.91 19.17
N ILE A 138 5.41 21.55 18.53
CA ILE A 138 5.97 22.81 19.00
C ILE A 138 4.86 23.84 18.71
N PHE A 139 3.94 23.95 19.68
CA PHE A 139 3.15 25.14 19.91
C PHE A 139 3.92 26.03 20.89
#